data_AF-A0A9W6NSV8-F1
#
_entry.id   AF-A0A9W6NSV8-F1
#
_cell.length_a   1.000
_cell.length_b   1.000
_cell.length_c   1.000
_cell.angle_alpha   90.00
_cell.angle_beta   90.00
_cell.angle_gamma   90.00
#
_symmetry.space_group_name_H-M   'P 1'
#
loop_
_entity.id
_entity.type
_entity.pdbx_description
1 polymer ?
#
loop_
_entity_poly.entity_id
_entity_poly.type
_entity_poly.pdbx_seq_one_letter_code
_entity_poly.pdbx_strand_id
1 'polypeptide(L)'
;MPASRSLKTKIRDQTRRTSQANPGAVLLRLDQILNGWAQYFKHAVAKHTFRHLRRFVWWRIIRWLTVLHRWRWGEIRRRFTDHNGRWLPLSANGITLFDLDTISVTRYRYRGAIPNPWQHRTTPT
;
A
#
# COMPACT_ATOMS: atom_id res chain seq x y z
N MET A 1 2.67 -12.49 10.83
CA MET A 1 3.60 -11.74 9.93
C MET A 1 4.06 -10.43 10.58
N PRO A 2 5.23 -10.42 11.26
CA PRO A 2 5.76 -9.27 12.01
C PRO A 2 6.03 -8.04 11.15
N ALA A 3 6.41 -8.22 9.88
CA ALA A 3 6.72 -7.13 8.96
C ALA A 3 5.54 -6.14 8.78
N SER A 4 4.30 -6.63 8.73
CA SER A 4 3.11 -5.78 8.51
C SER A 4 2.84 -4.79 9.65
N ARG A 5 3.34 -5.06 10.86
CA ARG A 5 3.19 -4.18 12.03
C ARG A 5 4.06 -2.93 11.89
N SER A 6 5.31 -3.09 11.48
CA SER A 6 6.24 -1.97 11.25
C SER A 6 5.71 -0.99 10.19
N LEU A 7 5.18 -1.53 9.08
CA LEU A 7 4.54 -0.72 8.05
C LEU A 7 3.35 0.10 8.60
N LYS A 8 2.45 -0.56 9.34
CA LYS A 8 1.30 0.12 9.96
C LYS A 8 1.71 1.19 10.98
N THR A 9 2.84 1.02 11.67
CA THR A 9 3.38 2.02 12.59
C THR A 9 3.93 3.22 11.82
N LYS A 10 4.69 2.99 10.75
CA LYS A 10 5.23 4.06 9.89
C LYS A 10 4.12 4.88 9.24
N ILE A 11 3.07 4.23 8.73
CA ILE A 11 1.88 4.91 8.20
C ILE A 11 1.18 5.71 9.30
N ARG A 12 1.05 5.16 10.50
CA ARG A 12 0.45 5.88 11.64
C ARG A 12 1.23 7.14 12.01
N ASP A 13 2.55 7.08 11.95
CA ASP A 13 3.44 8.17 12.30
C ASP A 13 3.36 9.32 11.29
N GLN A 14 3.36 9.00 10.00
CA GLN A 14 3.20 10.00 8.94
C GLN A 14 1.81 10.63 8.92
N THR A 15 0.78 9.82 9.18
CA THR A 15 -0.61 10.24 9.21
C THR A 15 -1.06 10.48 10.66
N ARG A 16 -0.26 11.23 11.43
CA ARG A 16 -0.67 11.75 12.74
C ARG A 16 -1.68 12.87 12.55
N ARG A 17 -2.68 12.90 13.43
CA ARG A 17 -3.84 13.81 13.37
C ARG A 17 -3.45 15.30 13.45
N THR A 18 -2.30 15.59 14.05
CA THR A 18 -1.72 16.94 14.23
C THR A 18 -0.73 17.34 13.13
N SER A 19 -0.43 16.44 12.19
CA SER A 19 0.54 16.70 11.13
C SER A 19 -0.06 17.68 10.11
N GLN A 20 0.47 18.91 10.05
CA GLN A 20 0.17 19.91 9.01
C GLN A 20 0.95 19.64 7.71
N ALA A 21 1.43 18.40 7.52
CA ALA A 21 2.19 18.02 6.34
C ALA A 21 1.35 18.17 5.07
N ASN A 22 2.00 18.64 4.00
CA ASN A 22 1.36 18.78 2.70
C ASN A 22 0.74 17.43 2.28
N PRO A 23 -0.58 17.37 2.02
CA PRO A 23 -1.25 16.12 1.69
C PRO A 23 -0.64 15.43 0.49
N GLY A 24 -0.26 16.17 -0.56
CA GLY A 24 0.39 15.60 -1.73
C GLY A 24 1.71 14.88 -1.41
N ALA A 25 2.56 15.48 -0.57
CA ALA A 25 3.84 14.89 -0.17
C ALA A 25 3.66 13.61 0.67
N VAL A 26 2.63 13.57 1.53
CA VAL A 26 2.29 12.38 2.32
C VAL A 26 1.78 11.26 1.40
N LEU A 27 0.93 11.57 0.42
CA LEU A 27 0.45 10.57 -0.54
C LEU A 27 1.60 9.99 -1.37
N LEU A 28 2.53 10.82 -1.87
CA LEU A 28 3.73 10.37 -2.59
C LEU A 28 4.60 9.44 -1.74
N ARG A 29 4.84 9.79 -0.48
CA ARG A 29 5.68 8.98 0.41
C ARG A 29 5.02 7.66 0.79
N LEU A 30 3.70 7.66 0.98
CA LEU A 30 2.94 6.43 1.18
C LEU A 30 2.98 5.54 -0.06
N ASP A 31 2.88 6.11 -1.25
CA ASP A 31 2.98 5.38 -2.51
C ASP A 31 4.33 4.66 -2.64
N GLN A 32 5.44 5.37 -2.42
CA GLN A 32 6.78 4.76 -2.44
C GLN A 32 6.94 3.62 -1.42
N ILE A 33 6.45 3.81 -0.19
CA ILE A 33 6.53 2.79 0.85
C ILE A 33 5.72 1.55 0.46
N LEU A 34 4.50 1.75 -0.05
CA LEU A 34 3.60 0.67 -0.44
C LEU A 34 4.15 -0.10 -1.65
N ASN A 35 4.71 0.60 -2.65
CA ASN A 35 5.36 -0.01 -3.80
C ASN A 35 6.58 -0.84 -3.39
N GLY A 36 7.45 -0.30 -2.54
CA GLY A 36 8.60 -1.06 -2.01
C GLY A 36 8.18 -2.30 -1.21
N TRP A 37 7.13 -2.17 -0.39
CA TRP A 37 6.59 -3.29 0.36
C TRP A 37 5.96 -4.35 -0.55
N ALA A 38 5.20 -3.92 -1.55
CA ALA A 38 4.56 -4.82 -2.49
C ALA A 38 5.59 -5.58 -3.33
N GLN A 39 6.65 -4.91 -3.78
CA GLN A 39 7.75 -5.54 -4.51
C GLN A 39 8.46 -6.61 -3.67
N TYR A 40 8.66 -6.37 -2.38
CA TYR A 40 9.28 -7.34 -1.46
C TYR A 40 8.38 -8.57 -1.24
N PHE A 41 7.07 -8.35 -1.06
CA PHE A 41 6.11 -9.43 -0.77
C PHE A 41 5.41 -10.00 -2.02
N LYS A 42 5.78 -9.60 -3.24
CA LYS A 42 5.12 -10.03 -4.48
C LYS A 42 5.08 -11.55 -4.63
N HIS A 43 6.09 -12.24 -4.12
CA HIS A 43 6.22 -13.71 -4.19
C HIS A 43 5.69 -14.43 -2.94
N ALA A 44 5.43 -13.72 -1.84
CA ALA A 44 4.85 -14.30 -0.65
C ALA A 44 3.33 -14.48 -0.83
N VAL A 45 2.74 -15.53 -0.26
CA VAL A 45 1.28 -15.78 -0.26
C VAL A 45 0.57 -14.76 0.65
N ALA A 46 0.58 -13.49 0.25
CA ALA A 46 0.17 -12.36 1.08
C ALA A 46 -1.07 -11.63 0.54
N LYS A 47 -1.78 -12.18 -0.47
CA LYS A 47 -2.96 -11.54 -1.10
C LYS A 47 -4.01 -11.09 -0.08
N HIS A 48 -4.26 -11.89 0.96
CA HIS A 48 -5.18 -11.54 2.04
C HIS A 48 -4.66 -10.34 2.86
N THR A 49 -3.37 -10.32 3.20
CA THR A 49 -2.70 -9.22 3.89
C THR A 49 -2.76 -7.92 3.09
N PHE A 50 -2.54 -7.97 1.77
CA PHE A 50 -2.64 -6.80 0.89
C PHE A 50 -4.04 -6.19 0.91
N ARG A 51 -5.09 -7.01 0.85
CA ARG A 51 -6.48 -6.53 0.93
C ARG A 51 -6.78 -5.83 2.27
N HIS A 52 -6.34 -6.43 3.38
CA HIS A 52 -6.50 -5.84 4.71
C HIS A 52 -5.72 -4.53 4.85
N LEU A 53 -4.49 -4.48 4.30
CA LEU A 53 -3.65 -3.30 4.31
C LEU A 53 -4.27 -2.17 3.48
N ARG A 54 -4.78 -2.46 2.28
CA ARG A 54 -5.47 -1.48 1.43
C ARG A 54 -6.63 -0.84 2.16
N ARG A 55 -7.51 -1.64 2.76
CA ARG A 55 -8.64 -1.15 3.56
C ARG A 55 -8.16 -0.26 4.70
N PHE A 56 -7.11 -0.68 5.42
CA PHE A 56 -6.54 0.10 6.52
C PHE A 56 -5.98 1.46 6.06
N VAL A 57 -5.19 1.48 4.99
CA VAL A 57 -4.59 2.70 4.42
C VAL A 57 -5.68 3.66 3.96
N TRP A 58 -6.68 3.17 3.23
CA TRP A 58 -7.77 3.97 2.72
C TRP A 58 -8.53 4.69 3.84
N TRP A 59 -8.97 3.96 4.87
CA TRP A 59 -9.66 4.56 6.02
C TRP A 59 -8.80 5.56 6.79
N ARG A 60 -7.49 5.30 6.88
CA ARG A 60 -6.57 6.19 7.58
C ARG A 60 -6.40 7.52 6.85
N ILE A 61 -6.25 7.48 5.53
CA ILE A 61 -6.08 8.69 4.70
C ILE A 61 -7.37 9.50 4.67
N ILE A 62 -8.53 8.86 4.47
CA ILE A 62 -9.83 9.56 4.50
C ILE A 62 -10.02 10.28 5.83
N ARG A 63 -9.80 9.59 6.97
CA ARG A 63 -9.92 10.21 8.29
C ARG A 63 -8.94 11.36 8.49
N TRP A 64 -7.73 11.25 7.96
CA TRP A 64 -6.76 12.33 8.05
C TRP A 64 -7.14 13.54 7.21
N LEU A 65 -7.53 13.36 5.95
CA LEU A 65 -8.00 14.43 5.07
C LEU A 65 -9.24 15.13 5.64
N THR A 66 -10.17 14.39 6.24
CA THR A 66 -11.33 15.00 6.92
C THR A 66 -10.94 15.91 8.06
N VAL A 67 -9.92 15.54 8.83
CA VAL A 67 -9.48 16.34 9.97
C VAL A 67 -8.65 17.53 9.48
N LEU A 68 -7.76 17.31 8.51
CA LEU A 68 -6.87 18.34 7.95
C LEU A 68 -7.67 19.45 7.27
N HIS A 69 -8.64 19.09 6.42
CA HIS A 69 -9.45 20.05 5.66
C HIS A 69 -10.80 20.35 6.30
N ARG A 70 -11.08 19.79 7.49
CA ARG A 70 -12.35 19.93 8.22
C ARG A 70 -13.59 19.57 7.38
N TRP A 71 -13.44 18.64 6.44
CA TRP A 71 -14.53 18.20 5.55
C TRP A 71 -15.59 17.39 6.28
N ARG A 72 -16.84 17.60 5.89
CA ARG A 72 -17.97 16.72 6.23
C ARG A 72 -17.98 15.48 5.34
N TRP A 73 -18.58 14.40 5.83
CA TRP A 73 -18.72 13.14 5.06
C TRP A 73 -19.38 13.32 3.69
N GLY A 74 -20.34 14.24 3.57
CA GLY A 74 -20.96 14.59 2.28
C GLY A 74 -19.99 15.18 1.27
N GLU A 75 -19.03 15.99 1.72
CA GLU A 75 -18.01 16.61 0.85
C GLU A 75 -16.97 15.60 0.39
N ILE A 76 -16.57 14.68 1.27
CA ILE A 76 -15.71 13.54 0.91
C ILE A 76 -16.39 12.71 -0.17
N ARG A 77 -17.67 12.38 0.03
CA ARG A 77 -18.43 11.58 -0.93
C ARG A 77 -18.52 12.31 -2.26
N ARG A 78 -18.88 13.61 -2.27
CA ARG A 78 -18.88 14.41 -3.50
C ARG A 78 -17.53 14.46 -4.22
N ARG A 79 -16.41 14.49 -3.50
CA ARG A 79 -15.06 14.55 -4.10
C ARG A 79 -14.51 13.21 -4.57
N PHE A 80 -14.83 12.13 -3.86
CA PHE A 80 -14.21 10.81 -4.06
C PHE A 80 -15.21 9.73 -4.46
N THR A 81 -16.45 10.06 -4.79
CA THR A 81 -17.34 9.13 -5.50
C THR A 81 -17.79 9.73 -6.82
N ASP A 82 -17.81 8.87 -7.83
CA ASP A 82 -18.39 9.15 -9.14
C ASP A 82 -19.93 9.23 -9.05
N HIS A 83 -20.57 9.74 -10.10
CA HIS A 83 -22.04 9.79 -10.23
C HIS A 83 -22.70 8.41 -10.04
N ASN A 84 -21.99 7.33 -10.39
CA ASN A 84 -22.41 5.95 -10.20
C ASN A 84 -22.18 5.41 -8.76
N GLY A 85 -21.73 6.24 -7.83
CA GLY A 85 -21.42 5.85 -6.45
C GLY A 85 -20.14 5.01 -6.29
N ARG A 86 -19.35 4.86 -7.36
CA ARG A 86 -18.04 4.20 -7.30
C ARG A 86 -17.01 5.11 -6.65
N TRP A 87 -16.19 4.56 -5.75
CA TRP A 87 -15.09 5.31 -5.14
C TRP A 87 -13.99 5.60 -6.17
N LEU A 88 -13.67 6.87 -6.33
CA LEU A 88 -12.55 7.35 -7.14
C LEU A 88 -11.22 7.17 -6.37
N PRO A 89 -10.08 7.11 -7.09
CA PRO A 89 -8.77 7.20 -6.46
C PRO A 89 -8.64 8.46 -5.60
N LEU A 90 -8.04 8.32 -4.43
CA LEU A 90 -7.90 9.39 -3.44
C LEU A 90 -6.96 10.48 -3.95
N SER A 91 -7.45 11.62 -4.42
CA SER A 91 -6.61 12.75 -4.83
C SER A 91 -6.57 13.90 -3.82
N ALA A 92 -5.40 14.51 -3.63
CA ALA A 92 -5.25 15.75 -2.86
C ALA A 92 -4.15 16.64 -3.48
N ASN A 93 -4.44 17.94 -3.61
CA ASN A 93 -3.53 18.93 -4.21
C ASN A 93 -2.99 18.52 -5.60
N GLY A 94 -3.83 17.92 -6.45
CA GLY A 94 -3.42 17.47 -7.79
C GLY A 94 -2.62 16.16 -7.81
N ILE A 95 -2.32 15.56 -6.65
CA ILE A 95 -1.66 14.27 -6.54
C ILE A 95 -2.70 13.20 -6.24
N THR A 96 -2.84 12.25 -7.15
CA THR A 96 -3.70 11.08 -6.99
C THR A 96 -2.93 10.02 -6.22
N LEU A 97 -3.44 9.61 -5.06
CA LEU A 97 -2.96 8.43 -4.36
C LEU A 97 -3.18 7.22 -5.26
N PHE A 98 -2.06 6.56 -5.52
CA PHE A 98 -1.94 5.34 -6.29
C PHE A 98 -2.99 4.29 -5.91
N ASP A 99 -3.61 3.69 -6.92
CA ASP A 99 -4.55 2.61 -6.72
C ASP A 99 -3.79 1.32 -6.42
N LEU A 100 -3.82 0.90 -5.15
CA LEU A 100 -3.19 -0.34 -4.69
C LEU A 100 -3.74 -1.59 -5.41
N ASP A 101 -4.92 -1.53 -6.06
CA ASP A 101 -5.43 -2.65 -6.87
C ASP A 101 -4.64 -2.86 -8.18
N THR A 102 -3.91 -1.83 -8.63
CA THR A 102 -3.02 -1.92 -9.81
C THR A 102 -1.81 -2.82 -9.55
N ILE A 103 -1.42 -3.02 -8.28
CA ILE A 103 -0.30 -3.89 -7.95
C ILE A 103 -0.77 -5.35 -8.01
N SER A 104 -0.63 -5.93 -9.20
CA SER A 104 -0.81 -7.36 -9.42
C SER A 104 0.18 -8.16 -8.57
N VAL A 105 -0.32 -8.78 -7.49
CA VAL A 105 0.43 -9.77 -6.70
C VAL A 105 0.61 -11.02 -7.55
N THR A 106 1.74 -11.13 -8.23
CA THR A 106 2.11 -12.31 -9.03
C THR A 106 2.46 -13.48 -8.10
N ARG A 107 1.57 -14.48 -7.98
CA ARG A 107 1.88 -15.72 -7.24
C ARG A 107 3.21 -16.29 -7.75
N TYR A 108 4.10 -16.65 -6.82
CA TYR A 108 5.28 -17.45 -7.16
C TYR A 108 4.82 -18.74 -7.83
N ARG A 109 5.13 -18.88 -9.11
CA ARG A 109 4.98 -20.14 -9.84
C ARG A 109 6.21 -20.96 -9.48
N TYR A 110 5.99 -22.13 -8.90
CA TYR A 110 7.06 -23.10 -8.66
C TYR A 110 7.82 -23.32 -9.98
N ARG A 111 9.04 -22.80 -10.05
CA ARG A 111 10.05 -23.23 -11.02
C ARG A 111 10.71 -24.41 -10.30
N GLY A 112 10.71 -25.58 -10.94
CA GLY A 112 11.33 -26.81 -10.39
C GLY A 112 12.76 -26.59 -9.90
N ALA A 113 13.33 -27.63 -9.28
CA ALA A 113 14.65 -27.62 -8.64
C ALA A 113 15.67 -26.75 -9.40
N ILE A 114 15.92 -25.54 -8.89
CA ILE A 114 16.98 -24.66 -9.39
C ILE A 114 18.28 -25.34 -8.93
N PRO A 115 19.19 -25.70 -9.86
CA PRO A 115 20.46 -26.31 -9.47
C PRO A 115 21.17 -25.37 -8.50
N ASN A 116 21.50 -25.88 -7.32
CA ASN A 116 22.23 -25.10 -6.34
C ASN A 116 23.68 -24.91 -6.86
N PRO A 117 24.14 -23.68 -7.13
CA PRO A 117 25.46 -23.44 -7.71
C PRO A 117 26.63 -23.85 -6.79
N TRP A 118 26.33 -24.15 -5.51
CA TRP A 118 27.31 -24.60 -4.52
C TRP A 118 27.40 -26.12 -4.38
N GLN A 119 26.72 -26.89 -5.23
CA GLN A 119 26.93 -28.32 -5.30
C GLN A 119 28.21 -28.62 -6.08
N HIS A 120 29.34 -28.63 -5.37
CA HIS A 120 30.58 -29.16 -5.91
C HIS A 120 30.42 -30.66 -6.13
N ARG A 121 30.65 -31.13 -7.37
CA ARG A 121 30.68 -32.54 -7.72
C ARG A 121 31.88 -33.17 -7.02
N THR A 122 31.64 -33.94 -5.98
CA THR A 122 32.68 -34.81 -5.41
C THR A 122 32.81 -36.03 -6.33
N THR A 123 33.88 -36.06 -7.13
CA THR A 123 34.25 -37.24 -7.92
C THR A 123 34.89 -38.26 -6.96
N PRO A 124 34.32 -39.47 -6.78
CA PRO A 124 34.99 -40.52 -6.04
C PRO A 124 36.18 -41.08 -6.85
N THR A 125 37.28 -41.32 -6.16
CA THR A 125 38.53 -41.91 -6.68
C THR A 125 38.38 -43.41 -6.94
#